data_AF-A0A519BAE7-F1
#
_entry.id   AF-A0A519BAE7-F1
#
_cell.length_a   1.000
_cell.length_b   1.000
_cell.length_c   1.000
_cell.angle_alpha   90.00
_cell.angle_beta   90.00
_cell.angle_gamma   90.00
#
_symmetry.space_group_name_H-M   'P 1'
#
loop_
_entity.id
_entity.type
_entity.pdbx_description
1 polymer ?
#
loop_
_entity_poly.entity_id
_entity_poly.type
_entity_poly.pdbx_seq_one_letter_code
_entity_poly.pdbx_strand_id
1 'polypeptide(L)'
;MSKIKIPDNYNYLACFLTHACNLSCPYCINLNENGLTRRMVSKSMHISGEEWINFINKLEIRPDGLPVTLQGGEPTLHKDFYKIVNGIRTDIKLDLLTNLMFNVDEFIANVDPKIFNRKAKYAAIRASYHPSQNNIDDLVQKILKMADAGFYIGLYSVMVPENEAHIKEIQERCLILGIDFRVKEYLGYSNGTWYGTYRFPEAITQRHEKYCECKTTELIIGPDGSVYRCHADLYSKRSPIGSILNINFTIENIYRPCYVFGHCNPCDIKVKTNRFQEFGHSSVDIINIKELNGQTLPNTNMI
;
A
#
# COMPACT_ATOMS: atom_id res chain seq x y z
N MET A 1 -21.53 19.23 4.03
CA MET A 1 -20.58 18.40 4.79
C MET A 1 -19.22 19.08 4.80
N SER A 2 -18.50 19.08 5.91
CA SER A 2 -17.14 19.62 6.00
C SER A 2 -16.21 18.84 5.07
N LYS A 3 -15.40 19.57 4.32
CA LYS A 3 -14.36 19.02 3.45
C LYS A 3 -13.11 18.68 4.28
N ILE A 4 -12.38 17.64 3.88
CA ILE A 4 -11.15 17.19 4.56
C ILE A 4 -9.95 17.65 3.74
N LYS A 5 -9.17 18.57 4.33
CA LYS A 5 -7.91 19.04 3.77
C LYS A 5 -6.81 18.01 3.93
N ILE A 6 -6.08 17.76 2.86
CA ILE A 6 -4.92 16.85 2.88
C ILE A 6 -3.65 17.71 2.93
N PRO A 7 -2.71 17.44 3.85
CA PRO A 7 -1.46 18.18 3.91
C PRO A 7 -0.68 18.13 2.57
N ASP A 8 0.04 19.21 2.25
CA ASP A 8 0.69 19.36 0.93
C ASP A 8 1.85 18.39 0.70
N ASN A 9 2.50 17.98 1.79
CA ASN A 9 3.59 17.01 1.79
C ASN A 9 3.11 15.55 1.63
N TYR A 10 1.80 15.28 1.57
CA TYR A 10 1.32 13.90 1.41
C TYR A 10 1.56 13.38 -0.02
N ASN A 11 2.02 12.14 -0.12
CA ASN A 11 2.43 11.50 -1.37
C ASN A 11 1.35 10.61 -1.98
N TYR A 12 0.59 9.87 -1.17
CA TYR A 12 -0.60 9.15 -1.63
C TYR A 12 -1.55 8.80 -0.49
N LEU A 13 -2.78 8.45 -0.86
CA LEU A 13 -3.81 7.94 0.04
C LEU A 13 -3.96 6.44 -0.20
N ALA A 14 -3.75 5.65 0.85
CA ALA A 14 -3.78 4.19 0.84
C ALA A 14 -5.13 3.69 1.38
N CYS A 15 -6.06 3.35 0.48
CA CYS A 15 -7.35 2.79 0.84
C CYS A 15 -7.27 1.26 0.78
N PHE A 16 -7.04 0.61 1.92
CA PHE A 16 -7.04 -0.84 2.03
C PHE A 16 -8.49 -1.33 2.07
N LEU A 17 -9.10 -1.61 0.91
CA LEU A 17 -10.51 -2.01 0.86
C LEU A 17 -10.74 -3.35 1.56
N THR A 18 -9.77 -4.26 1.44
CA THR A 18 -9.75 -5.54 2.13
C THR A 18 -8.32 -6.02 2.27
N HIS A 19 -8.06 -6.85 3.29
CA HIS A 19 -6.83 -7.62 3.41
C HIS A 19 -6.96 -9.05 2.86
N ALA A 20 -8.15 -9.48 2.43
CA ALA A 20 -8.34 -10.74 1.74
C ALA A 20 -7.60 -10.70 0.39
N CYS A 21 -6.96 -11.81 0.02
CA CYS A 21 -6.29 -11.96 -1.26
C CYS A 21 -6.44 -13.42 -1.71
N ASN A 22 -6.68 -13.61 -3.00
CA ASN A 22 -6.77 -14.91 -3.65
C ASN A 22 -5.40 -15.48 -4.07
N LEU A 23 -4.30 -14.76 -3.76
CA LEU A 23 -2.94 -15.26 -3.88
C LEU A 23 -2.30 -15.52 -2.51
N SER A 24 -1.24 -16.31 -2.47
CA SER A 24 -0.55 -16.71 -1.25
C SER A 24 0.96 -16.41 -1.24
N CYS A 25 1.40 -15.38 -1.98
CA CYS A 25 2.80 -15.04 -2.22
C CYS A 25 3.69 -15.12 -0.96
N PRO A 26 4.85 -15.80 -1.01
CA PRO A 26 5.73 -15.99 0.14
C PRO A 26 6.51 -14.70 0.52
N TYR A 27 6.67 -13.79 -0.43
CA TYR A 27 7.34 -12.49 -0.26
C TYR A 27 6.36 -11.33 -0.03
N CYS A 28 5.11 -11.61 0.37
CA CYS A 28 4.11 -10.58 0.54
C CYS A 28 4.50 -9.61 1.66
N ILE A 29 4.65 -8.31 1.33
CA ILE A 29 5.07 -7.28 2.28
C ILE A 29 4.10 -7.08 3.45
N ASN A 30 2.82 -7.45 3.27
CA ASN A 30 1.81 -7.44 4.34
C ASN A 30 2.12 -8.47 5.44
N LEU A 31 3.00 -9.44 5.16
CA LEU A 31 3.42 -10.53 6.07
C LEU A 31 4.87 -10.39 6.53
N ASN A 32 5.47 -9.21 6.41
CA ASN A 32 6.89 -9.02 6.71
C ASN A 32 7.23 -9.17 8.21
N GLU A 33 6.28 -8.93 9.10
CA GLU A 33 6.49 -9.06 10.55
C GLU A 33 6.56 -10.53 10.98
N ASN A 34 7.56 -10.89 11.78
CA ASN A 34 7.74 -12.24 12.28
C ASN A 34 6.51 -12.75 13.06
N GLY A 35 6.11 -13.99 12.76
CA GLY A 35 4.93 -14.62 13.39
C GLY A 35 3.57 -14.13 12.87
N LEU A 36 3.56 -13.13 11.98
CA LEU A 36 2.34 -12.62 11.38
C LEU A 36 1.85 -13.56 10.27
N THR A 37 0.57 -13.94 10.32
CA THR A 37 -0.01 -14.88 9.35
C THR A 37 -1.08 -14.21 8.50
N ARG A 38 -1.31 -14.74 7.29
CA ARG A 38 -2.38 -14.24 6.41
C ARG A 38 -3.75 -14.23 7.08
N ARG A 39 -4.07 -15.25 7.88
CA ARG A 39 -5.31 -15.32 8.67
C ARG A 39 -5.42 -14.20 9.70
N MET A 40 -4.31 -13.78 10.30
CA MET A 40 -4.30 -12.68 11.27
C MET A 40 -4.57 -11.34 10.56
N VAL A 41 -3.97 -11.12 9.40
CA VAL A 41 -4.14 -9.88 8.60
C VAL A 41 -5.51 -9.80 7.95
N SER A 42 -6.01 -10.89 7.39
CA SER A 42 -7.28 -10.93 6.65
C SER A 42 -8.52 -10.90 7.54
N LYS A 43 -8.39 -11.15 8.85
CA LYS A 43 -9.47 -11.00 9.84
C LYS A 43 -9.71 -9.52 10.15
N SER A 44 -10.23 -8.75 9.21
CA SER A 44 -10.65 -7.36 9.44
C SER A 44 -12.15 -7.24 9.25
N MET A 45 -12.79 -6.42 10.07
CA MET A 45 -14.12 -5.89 9.71
C MET A 45 -13.96 -5.05 8.44
N HIS A 46 -15.00 -5.04 7.62
CA HIS A 46 -15.05 -4.23 6.41
C HIS A 46 -16.16 -3.21 6.57
N ILE A 47 -15.83 -1.93 6.40
CA ILE A 47 -16.84 -0.90 6.21
C ILE A 47 -17.54 -1.09 4.87
N SER A 48 -18.75 -0.59 4.76
CA SER A 48 -19.55 -0.64 3.54
C SER A 48 -18.93 0.22 2.43
N GLY A 49 -19.31 -0.07 1.18
CA GLY A 49 -18.96 0.81 0.06
C GLY A 49 -19.47 2.24 0.23
N GLU A 50 -20.58 2.45 0.93
CA GLU A 50 -21.12 3.79 1.19
C GLU A 50 -20.24 4.60 2.15
N GLU A 51 -19.67 3.97 3.17
CA GLU A 51 -18.73 4.63 4.09
C GLU A 51 -17.44 5.04 3.36
N TRP A 52 -16.92 4.18 2.47
CA TRP A 52 -15.79 4.52 1.59
C TRP A 52 -16.11 5.70 0.68
N ILE A 53 -17.25 5.67 -0.01
CA ILE A 53 -17.71 6.74 -0.90
C ILE A 53 -17.84 8.05 -0.12
N ASN A 54 -18.51 8.01 1.03
CA ASN A 54 -18.75 9.17 1.88
C ASN A 54 -17.45 9.82 2.35
N PHE A 55 -16.45 9.02 2.71
CA PHE A 55 -15.15 9.54 3.09
C PHE A 55 -14.39 10.13 1.89
N ILE A 56 -14.22 9.36 0.81
CA ILE A 56 -13.42 9.77 -0.35
C ILE A 56 -14.00 11.03 -0.98
N ASN A 57 -15.32 11.18 -1.04
CA ASN A 57 -15.98 12.36 -1.61
C ASN A 57 -15.84 13.63 -0.75
N LYS A 58 -15.45 13.51 0.53
CA LYS A 58 -15.12 14.65 1.41
C LYS A 58 -13.71 15.19 1.19
N LEU A 59 -12.82 14.42 0.56
CA LEU A 59 -11.43 14.82 0.38
C LEU A 59 -11.30 16.03 -0.57
N GLU A 60 -10.49 17.01 -0.16
CA GLU A 60 -10.02 18.09 -1.04
C GLU A 60 -8.79 17.61 -1.79
N ILE A 61 -9.01 16.90 -2.89
CA ILE A 61 -7.94 16.44 -3.77
C ILE A 61 -7.44 17.63 -4.61
N ARG A 62 -6.16 17.97 -4.45
CA ARG A 62 -5.51 18.97 -5.28
C ARG A 62 -5.39 18.48 -6.72
N PRO A 63 -5.37 19.37 -7.72
CA PRO A 63 -5.16 19.02 -9.12
C PRO A 63 -3.71 18.57 -9.42
N ASP A 64 -2.84 18.55 -8.41
CA ASP A 64 -1.41 18.22 -8.51
C ASP A 64 -1.11 16.71 -8.63
N GLY A 65 -2.14 15.88 -8.82
CA GLY A 65 -1.99 14.46 -9.10
C GLY A 65 -1.80 13.57 -7.87
N LEU A 66 -2.26 14.00 -6.69
CA LEU A 66 -2.33 13.15 -5.49
C LEU A 66 -3.18 11.88 -5.74
N PRO A 67 -2.61 10.67 -5.69
CA PRO A 67 -3.34 9.46 -5.99
C PRO A 67 -4.15 8.96 -4.78
N VAL A 68 -5.43 8.69 -5.00
CA VAL A 68 -6.28 7.88 -4.12
C VAL A 68 -6.17 6.44 -4.58
N THR A 69 -5.40 5.63 -3.85
CA THR A 69 -5.03 4.28 -4.29
C THR A 69 -5.87 3.23 -3.58
N LEU A 70 -6.72 2.54 -4.34
CA LEU A 70 -7.42 1.33 -3.89
C LEU A 70 -6.43 0.16 -3.90
N GLN A 71 -6.24 -0.46 -2.74
CA GLN A 71 -5.25 -1.54 -2.56
C GLN A 71 -5.64 -2.49 -1.43
N GLY A 72 -4.71 -3.39 -1.08
CA GLY A 72 -4.70 -4.10 0.19
C GLY A 72 -4.16 -5.52 0.08
N GLY A 73 -5.02 -6.50 0.32
CA GLY A 73 -4.85 -7.82 -0.27
C GLY A 73 -5.13 -7.72 -1.77
N GLU A 74 -6.31 -8.15 -2.20
CA GLU A 74 -6.84 -7.87 -3.53
C GLU A 74 -8.09 -6.99 -3.41
N PRO A 75 -8.02 -5.68 -3.73
CA PRO A 75 -9.15 -4.77 -3.54
C PRO A 75 -10.40 -5.16 -4.34
N THR A 76 -10.27 -5.85 -5.48
CA THR A 76 -11.44 -6.28 -6.28
C THR A 76 -12.25 -7.39 -5.62
N LEU A 77 -11.75 -8.01 -4.54
CA LEU A 77 -12.53 -8.95 -3.73
C LEU A 77 -13.51 -8.26 -2.76
N HIS A 78 -13.42 -6.94 -2.61
CA HIS A 78 -14.40 -6.22 -1.81
C HIS A 78 -15.78 -6.29 -2.49
N LYS A 79 -16.81 -6.77 -1.76
CA LYS A 79 -18.16 -6.99 -2.31
C LYS A 79 -18.78 -5.76 -2.98
N ASP A 80 -18.42 -4.58 -2.50
CA ASP A 80 -18.92 -3.30 -3.02
C ASP A 80 -17.91 -2.61 -3.95
N PHE A 81 -16.92 -3.31 -4.51
CA PHE A 81 -15.85 -2.71 -5.32
C PHE A 81 -16.39 -1.79 -6.44
N TYR A 82 -17.30 -2.30 -7.28
CA TYR A 82 -17.90 -1.49 -8.35
C TYR A 82 -18.74 -0.34 -7.81
N LYS A 83 -19.48 -0.56 -6.70
CA LYS A 83 -20.23 0.51 -6.02
C LYS A 83 -19.29 1.64 -5.58
N ILE A 84 -18.14 1.30 -4.98
CA ILE A 84 -17.14 2.27 -4.52
C ILE A 84 -16.60 3.07 -5.70
N VAL A 85 -16.08 2.38 -6.73
CA VAL A 85 -15.48 3.03 -7.91
C VAL A 85 -16.50 3.97 -8.56
N ASN A 86 -17.73 3.51 -8.77
CA ASN A 86 -18.76 4.30 -9.47
C ASN A 86 -19.43 5.37 -8.59
N GLY A 87 -19.31 5.29 -7.26
CA GLY A 87 -19.86 6.27 -6.33
C GLY A 87 -18.94 7.45 -6.02
N ILE A 88 -17.66 7.36 -6.40
CA ILE A 88 -16.68 8.42 -6.17
C ILE A 88 -16.87 9.55 -7.18
N ARG A 89 -16.72 10.81 -6.74
CA ARG A 89 -16.82 11.98 -7.61
C ARG A 89 -15.80 11.88 -8.75
N THR A 90 -16.21 12.23 -9.97
CA THR A 90 -15.42 12.06 -11.20
C THR A 90 -14.18 12.96 -11.31
N ASP A 91 -14.12 14.02 -10.50
CA ASP A 91 -12.93 14.89 -10.35
C ASP A 91 -11.81 14.20 -9.55
N ILE A 92 -12.14 13.20 -8.72
CA ILE A 92 -11.16 12.38 -8.00
C ILE A 92 -10.71 11.25 -8.92
N LYS A 93 -9.41 11.21 -9.21
CA LYS A 93 -8.80 10.10 -9.95
C LYS A 93 -8.27 9.04 -9.00
N LEU A 94 -8.49 7.78 -9.38
CA LEU A 94 -8.12 6.62 -8.58
C LEU A 94 -6.90 5.93 -9.18
N ASP A 95 -6.11 5.32 -8.31
CA ASP A 95 -5.13 4.29 -8.67
C ASP A 95 -5.65 2.94 -8.15
N LEU A 96 -5.32 1.84 -8.85
CA LEU A 96 -5.65 0.47 -8.44
C LEU A 96 -4.39 -0.37 -8.37
N LEU A 97 -4.13 -0.99 -7.22
CA LEU A 97 -3.13 -2.04 -7.08
C LEU A 97 -3.84 -3.40 -7.05
N THR A 98 -3.58 -4.26 -8.04
CA THR A 98 -4.29 -5.53 -8.20
C THR A 98 -3.36 -6.63 -8.70
N ASN A 99 -3.74 -7.89 -8.46
CA ASN A 99 -3.15 -9.08 -9.06
C ASN A 99 -3.81 -9.49 -10.40
N LEU A 100 -4.87 -8.78 -10.82
CA LEU A 100 -5.59 -8.96 -12.10
C LEU A 100 -6.22 -10.36 -12.31
N MET A 101 -6.50 -11.08 -11.23
CA MET A 101 -7.11 -12.41 -11.27
C MET A 101 -8.65 -12.40 -11.35
N PHE A 102 -9.27 -11.24 -11.57
CA PHE A 102 -10.72 -11.09 -11.75
C PHE A 102 -11.13 -11.16 -13.23
N ASN A 103 -12.43 -11.17 -13.49
CA ASN A 103 -12.99 -11.11 -14.84
C ASN A 103 -12.86 -9.69 -15.43
N VAL A 104 -11.94 -9.51 -16.38
CA VAL A 104 -11.70 -8.18 -16.98
C VAL A 104 -12.84 -7.71 -17.89
N ASP A 105 -13.65 -8.61 -18.46
CA ASP A 105 -14.84 -8.21 -19.24
C ASP A 105 -15.87 -7.54 -18.34
N GLU A 106 -16.12 -8.13 -17.19
CA GLU A 106 -17.00 -7.56 -16.17
C GLU A 106 -16.47 -6.21 -15.70
N PHE A 107 -15.17 -6.11 -15.45
CA PHE A 107 -14.56 -4.86 -15.05
C PHE A 107 -14.72 -3.77 -16.11
N ILE A 108 -14.40 -4.07 -17.37
CA ILE A 108 -14.53 -3.14 -18.50
C ILE A 108 -15.99 -2.69 -18.66
N ALA A 109 -16.95 -3.58 -18.50
CA ALA A 109 -18.37 -3.25 -18.61
C ALA A 109 -18.88 -2.35 -17.47
N ASN A 110 -18.25 -2.38 -16.29
CA ASN A 110 -18.75 -1.70 -15.09
C ASN A 110 -17.96 -0.45 -14.69
N VAL A 111 -16.82 -0.17 -15.32
CA VAL A 111 -15.91 0.90 -14.91
C VAL A 111 -15.61 1.82 -16.09
N ASP A 112 -15.82 3.14 -15.91
CA ASP A 112 -15.35 4.14 -16.87
C ASP A 112 -13.81 4.30 -16.76
N PRO A 113 -13.03 4.05 -17.84
CA PRO A 113 -11.59 4.24 -17.84
C PRO A 113 -11.12 5.61 -17.34
N LYS A 114 -11.93 6.66 -17.52
CA LYS A 114 -11.60 8.03 -17.08
C LYS A 114 -11.39 8.16 -15.58
N ILE A 115 -11.88 7.23 -14.76
CA ILE A 115 -11.66 7.30 -13.31
C ILE A 115 -10.23 6.89 -12.92
N PHE A 116 -9.62 5.99 -13.69
CA PHE A 116 -8.24 5.56 -13.52
C PHE A 116 -7.28 6.32 -14.45
N ASN A 117 -7.76 6.91 -15.55
CA ASN A 117 -6.89 7.67 -16.43
C ASN A 117 -6.62 9.07 -15.88
N ARG A 118 -5.39 9.30 -15.40
CA ARG A 118 -4.88 10.62 -14.99
C ARG A 118 -3.53 10.89 -15.66
N LYS A 119 -3.17 12.16 -15.79
CA LYS A 119 -1.84 12.56 -16.27
C LYS A 119 -0.79 12.22 -15.20
N ALA A 120 -0.25 11.01 -15.25
CA ALA A 120 0.82 10.54 -14.38
C ALA A 120 1.97 9.94 -15.20
N LYS A 121 3.16 9.86 -14.61
CA LYS A 121 4.32 9.22 -15.24
C LYS A 121 4.25 7.68 -15.21
N TYR A 122 3.15 7.11 -14.72
CA TYR A 122 2.94 5.67 -14.56
C TYR A 122 1.46 5.31 -14.68
N ALA A 123 1.18 4.05 -15.05
CA ALA A 123 -0.18 3.54 -15.13
C ALA A 123 -0.90 3.57 -13.77
N ALA A 124 -2.11 4.12 -13.73
CA ALA A 124 -2.88 4.20 -12.49
C ALA A 124 -3.37 2.82 -12.04
N ILE A 125 -3.68 1.93 -13.00
CA ILE A 125 -3.89 0.51 -12.73
C ILE A 125 -2.55 -0.20 -12.82
N ARG A 126 -2.13 -0.82 -11.72
CA ARG A 126 -0.84 -1.49 -11.58
C ARG A 126 -1.12 -2.96 -11.25
N ALA A 127 -1.13 -3.78 -12.29
CA ALA A 127 -1.25 -5.21 -12.18
C ALA A 127 0.07 -5.80 -11.67
N SER A 128 0.00 -6.78 -10.77
CA SER A 128 1.19 -7.38 -10.16
C SER A 128 1.41 -8.79 -10.71
N TYR A 129 2.53 -8.97 -11.41
CA TYR A 129 3.03 -10.29 -11.77
C TYR A 129 3.79 -10.92 -10.60
N HIS A 130 3.29 -12.08 -10.20
CA HIS A 130 3.81 -12.89 -9.13
C HIS A 130 4.20 -14.26 -9.69
N PRO A 131 5.49 -14.48 -10.03
CA PRO A 131 5.96 -15.79 -10.49
C PRO A 131 5.47 -16.91 -9.56
N SER A 132 5.00 -18.02 -10.15
CA SER A 132 4.32 -19.16 -9.49
C SER A 132 2.90 -18.94 -8.93
N GLN A 133 2.38 -17.71 -8.92
CA GLN A 133 1.07 -17.40 -8.31
C GLN A 133 0.02 -16.98 -9.34
N ASN A 134 0.43 -16.31 -10.43
CA ASN A 134 -0.42 -16.02 -11.58
C ASN A 134 0.32 -16.30 -12.90
N ASN A 135 -0.46 -16.54 -13.96
CA ASN A 135 0.07 -16.92 -15.26
C ASN A 135 0.38 -15.66 -16.08
N ILE A 136 1.61 -15.54 -16.59
CA ILE A 136 2.06 -14.35 -17.32
C ILE A 136 1.33 -14.15 -18.65
N ASP A 137 0.99 -15.22 -19.37
CA ASP A 137 0.30 -15.13 -20.65
C ASP A 137 -1.14 -14.64 -20.47
N ASP A 138 -1.83 -15.12 -19.43
CA ASP A 138 -3.15 -14.61 -19.02
C ASP A 138 -3.10 -13.12 -18.66
N LEU A 139 -2.10 -12.70 -17.87
CA LEU A 139 -1.92 -11.30 -17.51
C LEU A 139 -1.68 -10.42 -18.74
N VAL A 140 -0.82 -10.84 -19.65
CA VAL A 140 -0.53 -10.11 -20.90
C VAL A 140 -1.80 -9.95 -21.73
N GLN A 141 -2.57 -11.02 -21.91
CA GLN A 141 -3.84 -10.96 -22.65
C GLN A 141 -4.84 -10.01 -22.01
N LYS A 142 -5.00 -10.08 -20.69
CA LYS A 142 -5.89 -9.19 -19.93
C LYS A 142 -5.46 -7.73 -19.99
N ILE A 143 -4.17 -7.46 -19.90
CA ILE A 143 -3.60 -6.11 -19.99
C ILE A 143 -3.89 -5.50 -21.36
N LEU A 144 -3.59 -6.23 -22.44
CA LEU A 144 -3.85 -5.75 -23.80
C LEU A 144 -5.35 -5.48 -24.01
N LYS A 145 -6.21 -6.39 -23.53
CA LYS A 145 -7.66 -6.20 -23.60
C LYS A 145 -8.17 -4.98 -22.84
N MET A 146 -7.63 -4.72 -21.64
CA MET A 146 -7.95 -3.51 -20.88
C MET A 146 -7.41 -2.25 -21.57
N ALA A 147 -6.22 -2.32 -22.18
CA ALA A 147 -5.64 -1.22 -22.94
C ALA A 147 -6.51 -0.86 -24.16
N ASP A 148 -6.99 -1.87 -24.91
CA ASP A 148 -7.92 -1.68 -26.04
C ASP A 148 -9.26 -1.06 -25.60
N ALA A 149 -9.70 -1.35 -24.37
CA ALA A 149 -10.87 -0.71 -23.75
C ALA A 149 -10.59 0.71 -23.20
N GLY A 150 -9.38 1.24 -23.39
CA GLY A 150 -9.01 2.60 -23.02
C GLY A 150 -8.45 2.77 -21.62
N PHE A 151 -8.15 1.70 -20.88
CA PHE A 151 -7.48 1.80 -19.58
C PHE A 151 -5.96 1.91 -19.75
N TYR A 152 -5.33 2.85 -19.03
CA TYR A 152 -3.89 2.80 -18.87
C TYR A 152 -3.48 1.87 -17.73
N ILE A 153 -3.08 0.65 -18.09
CA ILE A 153 -2.66 -0.42 -17.18
C ILE A 153 -1.18 -0.77 -17.39
N GLY A 154 -0.44 -0.94 -16.30
CA GLY A 154 0.97 -1.35 -16.30
C GLY A 154 1.16 -2.63 -15.51
N LEU A 155 2.17 -3.41 -15.89
CA LEU A 155 2.56 -4.64 -15.21
C LEU A 155 3.75 -4.38 -14.29
N TYR A 156 3.69 -4.89 -13.07
CA TYR A 156 4.71 -4.72 -12.06
C TYR A 156 5.14 -6.07 -11.51
N SER A 157 6.44 -6.27 -11.30
CA SER A 157 6.92 -7.40 -10.51
C SER A 157 7.89 -6.93 -9.43
N VAL A 158 8.11 -7.77 -8.43
CA VAL A 158 9.13 -7.56 -7.40
C VAL A 158 10.34 -8.38 -7.80
N MET A 159 11.54 -7.78 -7.79
CA MET A 159 12.80 -8.47 -8.13
C MET A 159 13.23 -9.44 -7.04
N VAL A 160 12.45 -10.50 -6.86
CA VAL A 160 12.74 -11.59 -5.93
C VAL A 160 13.98 -12.33 -6.44
N PRO A 161 15.06 -12.46 -5.64
CA PRO A 161 16.35 -13.00 -6.12
C PRO A 161 16.22 -14.35 -6.85
N GLU A 162 15.35 -15.23 -6.34
CA GLU A 162 15.14 -16.57 -6.89
C GLU A 162 14.49 -16.56 -8.29
N ASN A 163 13.86 -15.45 -8.70
CA ASN A 163 13.18 -15.30 -9.99
C ASN A 163 13.81 -14.22 -10.88
N GLU A 164 14.99 -13.69 -10.55
CA GLU A 164 15.57 -12.52 -11.23
C GLU A 164 15.68 -12.71 -12.75
N ALA A 165 16.26 -13.82 -13.20
CA ALA A 165 16.43 -14.11 -14.63
C ALA A 165 15.08 -14.19 -15.36
N HIS A 166 14.12 -14.88 -14.76
CA HIS A 166 12.76 -15.03 -15.29
C HIS A 166 12.03 -13.68 -15.38
N ILE A 167 12.15 -12.84 -14.35
CA ILE A 167 11.52 -11.51 -14.35
C ILE A 167 12.11 -10.61 -15.44
N LYS A 168 13.42 -10.66 -15.68
CA LYS A 168 14.07 -9.89 -16.76
C LYS A 168 13.61 -10.34 -18.14
N GLU A 169 13.56 -11.66 -18.38
CA GLU A 169 13.04 -12.22 -19.64
C GLU A 169 11.60 -11.76 -19.90
N ILE A 170 10.73 -11.89 -18.90
CA ILE A 170 9.33 -11.45 -19.02
C ILE A 170 9.23 -9.94 -19.22
N GLN A 171 10.06 -9.15 -18.54
CA GLN A 171 10.09 -7.70 -18.73
C GLN A 171 10.44 -7.35 -20.18
N GLU A 172 11.50 -7.93 -20.75
CA GLU A 172 11.90 -7.71 -22.14
C GLU A 172 10.77 -8.07 -23.11
N ARG A 173 10.14 -9.24 -22.90
CA ARG A 173 8.99 -9.68 -23.69
C ARG A 173 7.82 -8.69 -23.63
N CYS A 174 7.47 -8.21 -22.44
CA CYS A 174 6.38 -7.25 -22.25
C CYS A 174 6.69 -5.89 -22.90
N LEU A 175 7.93 -5.41 -22.81
CA LEU A 175 8.36 -4.16 -23.44
C LEU A 175 8.26 -4.24 -24.97
N ILE A 176 8.62 -5.37 -25.58
CA ILE A 176 8.45 -5.61 -27.04
C ILE A 176 6.96 -5.54 -27.44
N LEU A 177 6.06 -5.98 -26.57
CA LEU A 177 4.61 -5.91 -26.77
C LEU A 177 4.02 -4.52 -26.45
N GLY A 178 4.84 -3.54 -26.08
CA GLY A 178 4.39 -2.19 -25.72
C GLY A 178 3.74 -2.07 -24.34
N ILE A 179 3.89 -3.08 -23.47
CA ILE A 179 3.36 -3.07 -22.10
C ILE A 179 4.33 -2.31 -21.18
N ASP A 180 3.82 -1.35 -20.40
CA ASP A 180 4.58 -0.68 -19.32
C ASP A 180 4.90 -1.70 -18.21
N PHE A 181 6.04 -2.37 -18.33
CA PHE A 181 6.54 -3.32 -17.34
C PHE A 181 7.60 -2.67 -16.44
N ARG A 182 7.32 -2.60 -15.14
CA ARG A 182 8.25 -2.06 -14.14
C ARG A 182 8.59 -3.07 -13.07
N VAL A 183 9.84 -3.03 -12.62
CA VAL A 183 10.29 -3.87 -11.51
C VAL A 183 10.46 -3.02 -10.25
N LYS A 184 10.00 -3.54 -9.12
CA LYS A 184 10.23 -3.00 -7.79
C LYS A 184 11.36 -3.78 -7.13
N GLU A 185 12.19 -3.08 -6.36
CA GLU A 185 13.17 -3.70 -5.48
C GLU A 185 12.48 -4.69 -4.51
N TYR A 186 13.10 -5.83 -4.28
CA TYR A 186 12.69 -6.75 -3.23
C TYR A 186 13.08 -6.20 -1.85
N LEU A 187 12.12 -6.21 -0.93
CA LEU A 187 12.27 -5.67 0.41
C LEU A 187 12.03 -6.79 1.40
N GLY A 188 13.05 -7.18 2.16
CA GLY A 188 12.94 -8.26 3.13
C GLY A 188 14.25 -8.99 3.33
N TYR A 189 14.21 -9.99 4.20
CA TYR A 189 15.34 -10.86 4.48
C TYR A 189 15.19 -12.17 3.70
N SER A 190 16.16 -12.49 2.85
CA SER A 190 16.24 -13.78 2.15
C SER A 190 17.68 -14.28 2.11
N ASN A 191 17.87 -15.59 2.21
CA ASN A 191 19.18 -16.26 2.08
C ASN A 191 20.30 -15.60 2.91
N GLY A 192 20.00 -15.25 4.17
CA GLY A 192 20.99 -14.65 5.07
C GLY A 192 21.24 -13.15 4.89
N THR A 193 20.55 -12.50 3.94
CA THR A 193 20.82 -11.12 3.52
C THR A 193 19.56 -10.26 3.57
N TRP A 194 19.69 -9.03 4.07
CA TRP A 194 18.65 -8.01 3.95
C TRP A 194 18.73 -7.33 2.58
N TYR A 195 17.64 -7.41 1.83
CA TYR A 195 17.46 -6.70 0.56
C TYR A 195 16.66 -5.43 0.77
N GLY A 196 16.95 -4.42 -0.02
CA GLY A 196 16.26 -3.14 -0.01
C GLY A 196 17.18 -1.96 0.30
N THR A 197 16.82 -0.80 -0.23
CA THR A 197 17.50 0.46 0.07
C THR A 197 16.69 1.23 1.11
N TYR A 198 17.22 1.37 2.33
CA TYR A 198 16.47 1.91 3.47
C TYR A 198 17.08 3.20 4.02
N ARG A 199 16.22 4.16 4.38
CA ARG A 199 16.65 5.38 5.08
C ARG A 199 17.04 5.12 6.54
N PHE A 200 16.37 4.15 7.18
CA PHE A 200 16.60 3.78 8.58
C PHE A 200 16.75 2.25 8.72
N PRO A 201 17.89 1.65 8.33
CA PRO A 201 18.06 0.18 8.32
C PRO A 201 17.82 -0.49 9.69
N GLU A 202 18.16 0.15 10.80
CA GLU A 202 17.89 -0.37 12.15
C GLU A 202 16.40 -0.57 12.45
N ALA A 203 15.52 0.18 11.75
CA ALA A 203 14.09 0.22 12.05
C ALA A 203 13.33 -1.02 11.53
N ILE A 204 13.96 -1.89 10.73
CA ILE A 204 13.36 -3.11 10.14
C ILE A 204 14.00 -4.40 10.64
N THR A 205 14.90 -4.31 11.62
CA THR A 205 15.66 -5.46 12.11
C THR A 205 14.78 -6.52 12.78
N GLN A 206 13.57 -6.14 13.20
CA GLN A 206 12.65 -6.93 14.02
C GLN A 206 13.30 -7.40 15.32
N ARG A 207 14.26 -6.60 15.81
CA ARG A 207 15.05 -6.86 17.01
C ARG A 207 15.16 -5.55 17.77
N HIS A 208 15.04 -5.62 19.09
CA HIS A 208 15.21 -4.50 20.02
C HIS A 208 14.31 -3.31 19.74
N GLU A 209 13.26 -3.18 20.55
CA GLU A 209 12.38 -2.03 20.48
C GLU A 209 13.08 -0.78 21.04
N LYS A 210 13.07 0.29 20.25
CA LYS A 210 13.49 1.63 20.68
C LYS A 210 12.29 2.58 20.67
N TYR A 211 12.43 3.67 21.40
CA TYR A 211 11.57 4.83 21.20
C TYR A 211 12.03 5.63 19.99
N CYS A 212 11.09 6.18 19.23
CA CYS A 212 11.32 7.28 18.31
C CYS A 212 10.08 8.18 18.21
N GLU A 213 10.20 9.30 17.50
CA GLU A 213 9.05 10.05 17.02
C GLU A 213 9.00 9.94 15.49
N CYS A 214 7.84 9.59 14.95
CA CYS A 214 7.70 9.40 13.52
C CYS A 214 6.50 10.15 12.93
N LYS A 215 6.65 10.58 11.69
CA LYS A 215 5.63 11.28 10.91
C LYS A 215 5.55 10.68 9.52
N THR A 216 4.33 10.34 9.09
CA THR A 216 4.09 9.83 7.74
C THR A 216 3.70 10.96 6.79
N THR A 217 3.98 10.74 5.51
CA THR A 217 3.49 11.55 4.38
C THR A 217 2.42 10.81 3.60
N GLU A 218 1.76 9.83 4.22
CA GLU A 218 0.75 9.00 3.58
C GLU A 218 -0.47 8.93 4.50
N LEU A 219 -1.66 8.84 3.90
CA LEU A 219 -2.87 8.56 4.66
C LEU A 219 -3.18 7.08 4.50
N ILE A 220 -3.08 6.31 5.57
CA ILE A 220 -3.22 4.85 5.51
C ILE A 220 -4.51 4.46 6.22
N ILE A 221 -5.46 3.91 5.46
CA ILE A 221 -6.81 3.60 5.93
C ILE A 221 -7.02 2.10 5.79
N GLY A 222 -7.30 1.42 6.91
CA GLY A 222 -7.59 0.00 6.96
C GLY A 222 -9.02 -0.34 6.49
N PRO A 223 -9.31 -1.64 6.29
CA PRO A 223 -10.63 -2.09 5.82
C PRO A 223 -11.79 -1.76 6.76
N ASP A 224 -11.50 -1.59 8.04
CA ASP A 224 -12.44 -1.24 9.12
C ASP A 224 -12.66 0.28 9.26
N GLY A 225 -12.07 1.08 8.36
CA GLY A 225 -12.12 2.53 8.41
C GLY A 225 -11.19 3.16 9.47
N SER A 226 -10.36 2.36 10.14
CA SER A 226 -9.33 2.86 11.04
C SER A 226 -8.19 3.51 10.23
N VAL A 227 -7.64 4.61 10.74
CA VAL A 227 -6.52 5.33 10.14
C VAL A 227 -5.26 5.00 10.92
N TYR A 228 -4.21 4.60 10.21
CA TYR A 228 -2.95 4.15 10.80
C TYR A 228 -1.83 5.11 10.47
N ARG A 229 -0.84 5.16 11.36
CA ARG A 229 0.36 5.99 11.21
C ARG A 229 1.28 5.47 10.11
N CYS A 230 1.40 4.16 9.95
CA CYS A 230 2.28 3.51 8.98
C CYS A 230 1.72 2.13 8.60
N HIS A 231 2.32 1.47 7.60
CA HIS A 231 1.91 0.13 7.19
C HIS A 231 2.20 -0.92 8.26
N ALA A 232 3.27 -0.76 9.03
CA ALA A 232 3.55 -1.65 10.16
C ALA A 232 2.39 -1.68 11.16
N ASP A 233 1.87 -0.51 11.54
CA ASP A 233 0.76 -0.41 12.50
C ASP A 233 -0.52 -1.01 11.92
N LEU A 234 -0.79 -0.81 10.62
CA LEU A 234 -1.91 -1.43 9.92
C LEU A 234 -1.83 -2.96 9.95
N TYR A 235 -0.72 -3.54 9.48
CA TYR A 235 -0.61 -4.99 9.33
C TYR A 235 -0.52 -5.72 10.67
N SER A 236 0.18 -5.14 11.64
CA SER A 236 0.28 -5.67 13.01
C SER A 236 -0.93 -5.31 13.88
N LYS A 237 -1.93 -4.60 13.34
CA LYS A 237 -3.14 -4.16 14.06
C LYS A 237 -2.83 -3.41 15.36
N ARG A 238 -1.82 -2.54 15.32
CA ARG A 238 -1.51 -1.64 16.44
C ARG A 238 -2.58 -0.56 16.54
N SER A 239 -2.56 0.22 17.62
CA SER A 239 -3.58 1.25 17.87
C SER A 239 -3.67 2.24 16.71
N PRO A 240 -4.87 2.46 16.13
CA PRO A 240 -5.04 3.45 15.08
C PRO A 240 -4.93 4.87 15.64
N ILE A 241 -4.60 5.81 14.76
CA ILE A 241 -4.49 7.25 15.07
C ILE A 241 -5.77 8.03 14.75
N GLY A 242 -6.80 7.36 14.26
CA GLY A 242 -8.09 7.97 13.93
C GLY A 242 -9.01 6.99 13.22
N SER A 243 -10.16 7.48 12.77
CA SER A 243 -11.10 6.71 11.96
C SER A 243 -11.81 7.62 10.97
N ILE A 244 -11.97 7.15 9.73
CA ILE A 244 -12.72 7.86 8.68
C ILE A 244 -14.24 7.86 8.93
N LEU A 245 -14.72 7.05 9.86
CA LEU A 245 -16.11 7.02 10.30
C LEU A 245 -16.43 8.15 11.29
N ASN A 246 -15.40 8.76 11.90
CA ASN A 246 -15.59 9.91 12.75
C ASN A 246 -15.93 11.14 11.89
N ILE A 247 -17.09 11.75 12.15
CA ILE A 247 -17.56 12.95 11.42
C ILE A 247 -16.61 14.15 11.54
N ASN A 248 -15.85 14.22 12.63
CA ASN A 248 -14.87 15.27 12.91
C ASN A 248 -13.44 14.85 12.57
N PHE A 249 -13.26 13.77 11.77
CA PHE A 249 -11.95 13.31 11.37
C PHE A 249 -11.19 14.42 10.62
N THR A 250 -9.95 14.65 11.03
CA THR A 250 -9.00 15.54 10.37
C THR A 250 -7.65 14.85 10.24
N ILE A 251 -6.85 15.28 9.26
CA ILE A 251 -5.52 14.74 9.02
C ILE A 251 -4.50 15.59 9.79
N GLU A 252 -3.95 15.02 10.84
CA GLU A 252 -2.94 15.67 11.69
C GLU A 252 -1.50 15.37 11.20
N ASN A 253 -0.84 16.39 10.66
CA ASN A 253 0.52 16.31 10.09
C ASN A 253 1.64 16.51 11.14
N ILE A 254 1.65 15.67 12.18
CA ILE A 254 2.54 15.79 13.34
C ILE A 254 3.44 14.56 13.53
N TYR A 255 4.56 14.76 14.22
CA TYR A 255 5.36 13.67 14.77
C TYR A 255 4.61 13.02 15.94
N ARG A 256 4.60 11.68 15.98
CA ARG A 256 3.95 10.90 17.05
C ARG A 256 4.96 9.98 17.72
N PRO A 257 4.84 9.78 19.05
CA PRO A 257 5.68 8.82 19.76
C PRO A 257 5.45 7.39 19.24
N CYS A 258 6.53 6.65 19.09
CA CYS A 258 6.58 5.25 18.70
C CYS A 258 7.49 4.51 19.66
N TYR A 259 7.05 3.36 20.17
CA TYR A 259 7.84 2.53 21.10
C TYR A 259 8.29 1.21 20.46
N VAL A 260 8.10 1.07 19.15
CA VAL A 260 8.37 -0.17 18.40
C VAL A 260 9.30 0.10 17.21
N PHE A 261 10.18 1.11 17.33
CA PHE A 261 11.28 1.26 16.37
C PHE A 261 12.10 -0.03 16.37
N GLY A 262 12.41 -0.55 15.19
CA GLY A 262 12.91 -1.92 14.99
C GLY A 262 11.88 -2.81 14.30
N HIS A 263 10.59 -2.48 14.41
CA HIS A 263 9.46 -3.21 13.80
C HIS A 263 8.67 -2.33 12.81
N CYS A 264 9.36 -1.46 12.07
CA CYS A 264 8.79 -0.75 10.92
C CYS A 264 8.60 -1.71 9.75
N ASN A 265 7.66 -1.39 8.85
CA ASN A 265 7.54 -2.14 7.61
C ASN A 265 8.58 -1.60 6.61
N PRO A 266 9.28 -2.47 5.85
CA PRO A 266 10.24 -2.03 4.85
C PRO A 266 9.65 -1.04 3.83
N CYS A 267 8.36 -1.12 3.51
CA CYS A 267 7.72 -0.18 2.59
C CYS A 267 7.61 1.26 3.13
N ASP A 268 7.58 1.42 4.46
CA ASP A 268 7.46 2.72 5.16
C ASP A 268 8.78 3.50 5.12
N ILE A 269 9.92 2.79 5.12
CA ILE A 269 11.26 3.38 5.29
C ILE A 269 12.19 3.21 4.08
N LYS A 270 11.73 2.55 3.01
CA LYS A 270 12.51 2.41 1.79
C LYS A 270 12.74 3.76 1.13
N VAL A 271 13.90 3.92 0.52
CA VAL A 271 14.20 5.06 -0.35
C VAL A 271 13.50 4.84 -1.68
N LYS A 272 12.62 5.77 -2.05
CA LYS A 272 11.80 5.72 -3.25
C LYS A 272 11.66 7.12 -3.85
N THR A 273 11.02 7.19 -5.00
CA THR A 273 10.59 8.47 -5.57
C THR A 273 9.32 8.95 -4.86
N ASN A 274 9.21 10.26 -4.62
CA ASN A 274 7.97 10.89 -4.19
C ASN A 274 6.95 10.96 -5.35
N ARG A 275 5.74 11.50 -5.10
CA ARG A 275 4.70 11.64 -6.14
C ARG A 275 5.11 12.55 -7.32
N PHE A 276 6.07 13.45 -7.11
CA PHE A 276 6.65 14.33 -8.14
C PHE A 276 7.81 13.68 -8.91
N GLN A 277 8.15 12.43 -8.55
CA GLN A 277 9.22 11.63 -9.14
C GLN A 277 10.64 12.10 -8.76
N GLU A 278 10.76 12.74 -7.61
CA GLU A 278 12.04 13.11 -7.01
C GLU A 278 12.53 11.95 -6.13
N PHE A 279 13.75 11.47 -6.38
CA PHE A 279 14.36 10.37 -5.63
C PHE A 279 14.86 10.83 -4.25
N GLY A 280 14.98 9.89 -3.31
CA GLY A 280 15.46 10.16 -1.94
C GLY A 280 14.35 10.25 -0.88
N HIS A 281 13.09 9.97 -1.26
CA HIS A 281 11.94 10.04 -0.37
C HIS A 281 11.72 8.73 0.41
N SER A 282 11.21 8.86 1.64
CA SER A 282 10.72 7.76 2.50
C SER A 282 9.35 8.16 3.04
N SER A 283 8.40 7.22 3.13
CA SER A 283 7.03 7.50 3.58
C SER A 283 6.99 8.09 4.96
N VAL A 284 7.82 7.52 5.84
CA VAL A 284 7.94 7.87 7.24
C VAL A 284 9.28 8.56 7.46
N ASP A 285 9.22 9.71 8.11
CA ASP A 285 10.37 10.39 8.70
C ASP A 285 10.45 10.03 10.18
N ILE A 286 11.66 9.81 10.68
CA ILE A 286 11.93 9.34 12.05
C ILE A 286 12.97 10.25 12.68
N ILE A 287 12.67 10.74 13.89
CA ILE A 287 13.55 11.57 14.70
C ILE A 287 13.62 11.04 16.14
N ASN A 288 14.55 11.58 16.92
CA ASN A 288 14.64 11.36 18.37
C ASN A 288 14.65 9.88 18.78
N ILE A 289 15.44 9.06 18.08
CA ILE A 289 15.62 7.64 18.40
C ILE A 289 16.41 7.50 19.70
N LYS A 290 15.90 6.72 20.64
CA LYS A 290 16.53 6.47 21.95
C LYS A 290 16.11 5.10 22.49
N GLU A 291 17.01 4.48 23.24
CA GLU A 291 16.72 3.20 23.89
C GLU A 291 15.49 3.33 24.81
N LEU A 292 14.69 2.28 24.87
CA LEU A 292 13.66 2.17 25.91
C LEU A 292 14.40 1.96 27.23
N ASN A 293 14.52 3.01 28.04
CA ASN A 293 15.12 2.89 29.37
C ASN A 293 14.40 1.77 30.13
N GLY A 294 15.14 0.72 30.52
CA GLY A 294 14.61 -0.32 31.37
C GLY A 294 14.10 0.31 32.67
N GLN A 295 12.79 0.45 32.81
CA GLN A 295 12.20 0.27 34.12
C GLN A 295 12.47 -1.20 34.45
N THR A 296 13.51 -1.43 35.25
CA THR A 296 13.49 -2.51 36.21
C THR A 296 12.11 -2.47 36.86
N LEU A 297 11.27 -3.47 36.57
CA LEU A 297 10.16 -3.80 37.46
C LEU A 297 10.77 -3.85 38.87
N PRO A 298 10.19 -3.15 39.87
CA PRO A 298 10.70 -3.28 41.22
C PRO A 298 10.66 -4.77 41.55
N ASN A 299 11.81 -5.34 41.88
CA ASN A 299 11.89 -6.62 42.57
C ASN A 299 10.94 -6.50 43.76
N THR A 300 9.77 -7.11 43.66
CA THR A 300 9.01 -7.50 44.85
C THR A 300 9.90 -8.50 45.55
N ASN A 301 10.66 -7.99 46.51
CA ASN A 301 11.49 -8.77 47.39
C ASN A 301 10.68 -9.93 47.92
N MET A 302 11.17 -11.15 47.67
CA MET A 302 10.95 -12.26 48.56
C MET A 302 11.55 -11.88 49.93
N ILE A 303 10.68 -11.59 50.88
CA ILE A 303 10.83 -11.93 52.31
C ILE A 303 9.47 -12.47 52.74
#